data_AF-A0A818NUL7-F1
#
_entry.id   AF-A0A818NUL7-F1
#
_cell.length_a   1.000
_cell.length_b   1.000
_cell.length_c   1.000
_cell.angle_alpha   90.00
_cell.angle_beta   90.00
_cell.angle_gamma   90.00
#
_symmetry.space_group_name_H-M   'P 1'
#
loop_
_entity.id
_entity.type
_entity.pdbx_description
1 polymer ?
#
loop_
_entity_poly.entity_id
_entity_poly.type
_entity_poly.pdbx_seq_one_letter_code
_entity_poly.pdbx_strand_id
1 'polypeptide(L)'
;MRMTDSEFRFQLIKEYLKPNKCNYVFIAEDATSSICRIGYDATLNSFIDFSAPLIGGVPQPNSFQTENFEQLELWFNEIGKAKFINLYMLKSLVLSDPPFILAADRSNNRAKAIEIFKRWLFIYHQCLAQDIHVIGFSTDADARFLRAMRLCSRFFLQHYQILTYLNIKLYFI
;
A
#
# COMPACT_ATOMS: atom_id res chain seq x y z
N MET A 1 -9.87 -16.78 1.27
CA MET A 1 -9.24 -15.93 2.31
C MET A 1 -9.82 -14.53 2.21
N ARG A 2 -10.39 -14.00 3.30
CA ARG A 2 -10.96 -12.64 3.34
C ARG A 2 -9.80 -11.64 3.43
N MET A 3 -9.85 -10.54 2.69
CA MET A 3 -8.92 -9.44 2.87
C MET A 3 -9.36 -8.59 4.06
N THR A 4 -8.43 -8.35 4.99
CA THR A 4 -8.61 -7.36 6.05
C THR A 4 -8.25 -5.98 5.51
N ASP A 5 -9.00 -4.96 5.90
CA ASP A 5 -8.72 -3.58 5.51
C ASP A 5 -7.34 -3.14 6.04
N SER A 6 -6.60 -2.41 5.21
CA SER A 6 -5.28 -1.85 5.52
C SER A 6 -4.19 -2.87 5.87
N GLU A 7 -4.42 -4.17 5.66
CA GLU A 7 -3.44 -5.22 5.92
C GLU A 7 -2.62 -5.57 4.66
N PHE A 8 -1.30 -5.55 4.78
CA PHE A 8 -0.38 -6.01 3.73
C PHE A 8 -0.08 -7.50 3.85
N ARG A 9 -0.35 -8.25 2.78
CA ARG A 9 -0.24 -9.72 2.75
C ARG A 9 1.09 -10.22 2.21
N PHE A 10 2.19 -9.71 2.76
CA PHE A 10 3.53 -10.01 2.24
C PHE A 10 3.88 -11.52 2.29
N GLN A 11 3.35 -12.25 3.26
CA GLN A 11 3.59 -13.69 3.44
C GLN A 11 3.07 -14.54 2.27
N LEU A 12 2.08 -14.04 1.52
CA LEU A 12 1.46 -14.77 0.41
C LEU A 12 2.19 -14.56 -0.93
N ILE A 13 3.13 -13.62 -0.99
CA ILE A 13 3.78 -13.28 -2.27
C ILE A 13 4.59 -14.47 -2.80
N LYS A 14 5.29 -15.21 -1.92
CA LYS A 14 6.07 -16.39 -2.33
C LYS A 14 5.19 -17.46 -2.98
N GLU A 15 4.00 -17.69 -2.43
CA GLU A 15 3.04 -18.64 -2.99
C GLU A 15 2.54 -18.17 -4.35
N TYR A 16 2.25 -16.88 -4.49
CA TYR A 16 1.87 -16.26 -5.76
C TYR A 16 2.96 -16.37 -6.84
N LEU A 17 4.23 -16.18 -6.48
CA LEU A 17 5.37 -16.21 -7.42
C LEU A 17 5.89 -17.61 -7.74
N LYS A 18 5.58 -18.60 -6.89
CA LYS A 18 6.07 -19.99 -7.00
C LYS A 18 5.85 -20.64 -8.37
N PRO A 19 4.69 -20.50 -9.05
CA PRO A 19 4.46 -21.15 -10.34
C PRO A 19 5.45 -20.72 -11.42
N ASN A 20 5.90 -19.46 -11.38
CA ASN A 20 6.71 -18.86 -12.43
C ASN A 20 8.19 -18.72 -12.07
N LYS A 21 8.57 -19.09 -10.85
CA LYS A 21 9.96 -19.00 -10.34
C LYS A 21 10.56 -17.61 -10.58
N CYS A 22 9.74 -16.57 -10.47
CA CYS A 22 10.12 -15.19 -10.73
C CYS A 22 10.07 -14.41 -9.42
N ASN A 23 11.23 -13.94 -8.95
CA ASN A 23 11.32 -13.12 -7.73
C ASN A 23 11.30 -11.60 -8.04
N TYR A 24 11.06 -11.21 -9.30
CA TYR A 24 11.09 -9.81 -9.74
C TYR A 24 9.68 -9.31 -10.00
N VAL A 25 9.34 -8.18 -9.39
CA VAL A 25 7.96 -7.67 -9.37
C VAL A 25 7.89 -6.16 -9.58
N PHE A 26 6.77 -5.71 -10.15
CA PHE A 26 6.36 -4.31 -10.19
C PHE A 26 5.23 -4.09 -9.18
N ILE A 27 5.20 -2.92 -8.55
CA ILE A 27 4.10 -2.53 -7.65
C ILE A 27 3.29 -1.43 -8.31
N ALA A 28 1.98 -1.58 -8.42
CA ALA A 28 1.07 -0.53 -8.84
C ALA A 28 0.26 -0.02 -7.64
N GLU A 29 0.18 1.29 -7.48
CA GLU A 29 -0.68 1.96 -6.49
C GLU A 29 -1.67 2.86 -7.20
N ASP A 30 -2.96 2.64 -6.97
CA ASP A 30 -4.03 3.48 -7.52
C ASP A 30 -5.25 3.49 -6.59
N ALA A 31 -6.04 4.56 -6.66
CA ALA A 31 -7.22 4.77 -5.82
C ALA A 31 -8.49 4.87 -6.66
N THR A 32 -9.47 4.03 -6.35
CA THR A 32 -10.80 4.11 -6.96
C THR A 32 -11.80 4.73 -6.00
N SER A 33 -12.75 5.52 -6.54
CA SER A 33 -13.85 6.07 -5.75
C SER A 33 -14.71 4.95 -5.15
N SER A 34 -15.20 5.15 -3.93
CA SER A 34 -16.10 4.20 -3.28
C SER A 34 -17.25 4.91 -2.57
N ILE A 35 -18.40 4.24 -2.50
CA ILE A 35 -19.53 4.68 -1.66
C ILE A 35 -19.28 4.13 -0.26
N CYS A 36 -18.72 4.98 0.61
CA CYS A 36 -18.48 4.63 2.00
C CYS A 36 -19.79 4.57 2.79
N ARG A 37 -20.00 3.46 3.50
CA ARG A 37 -21.05 3.30 4.51
C ARG A 37 -20.41 2.79 5.78
N ILE A 38 -20.29 3.66 6.79
CA ILE A 38 -19.73 3.27 8.08
C ILE A 38 -20.55 2.10 8.60
N GLY A 39 -19.87 0.96 8.73
CA GLY A 39 -20.43 -0.29 9.21
C GLY A 39 -19.65 -0.76 10.43
N TYR A 40 -20.18 -1.76 11.10
CA TYR A 40 -19.50 -2.41 12.22
C TYR A 40 -19.20 -3.87 11.83
N ASP A 41 -17.93 -4.27 11.93
CA ASP A 41 -17.53 -5.66 11.78
C ASP A 41 -17.41 -6.32 13.15
N ALA A 42 -18.39 -7.14 13.49
CA ALA A 42 -18.44 -7.86 14.76
C ALA A 42 -17.28 -8.86 14.95
N THR A 43 -16.66 -9.32 13.86
CA THR A 43 -15.50 -10.24 13.93
C THR A 43 -14.26 -9.52 14.44
N LEU A 44 -14.09 -8.27 14.03
CA LEU A 44 -12.92 -7.44 14.35
C LEU A 44 -13.20 -6.48 15.51
N ASN A 45 -14.43 -6.44 16.03
CA ASN A 45 -14.89 -5.44 17.00
C ASN A 45 -14.51 -4.01 16.56
N SER A 46 -14.67 -3.70 15.27
CA SER A 46 -14.18 -2.46 14.67
C SER A 46 -15.22 -1.84 13.76
N PHE A 47 -15.26 -0.51 13.75
CA PHE A 47 -15.96 0.22 12.69
C PHE A 47 -15.12 0.20 11.41
N ILE A 48 -15.79 0.11 10.27
CA ILE A 48 -15.20 0.07 8.93
C ILE A 48 -15.61 1.30 8.11
N ASP A 49 -14.90 1.55 7.02
CA ASP A 49 -15.11 2.66 6.07
C ASP A 49 -14.72 4.08 6.55
N PHE A 50 -14.10 4.21 7.72
CA PHE A 50 -13.31 5.40 8.04
C PHE A 50 -11.98 5.40 7.28
N SER A 51 -11.42 6.58 6.99
CA SER A 51 -10.09 6.67 6.40
C SER A 51 -9.05 6.19 7.41
N ALA A 52 -8.28 5.15 7.09
CA ALA A 52 -7.27 4.62 8.01
C ALA A 52 -6.19 5.68 8.31
N PRO A 53 -5.77 5.84 9.58
CA PRO A 53 -4.64 6.70 9.90
C PRO A 53 -3.35 6.11 9.32
N LEU A 54 -2.44 6.99 8.91
CA LEU A 54 -1.15 6.60 8.36
C LEU A 54 -0.06 6.74 9.43
N ILE A 55 0.65 5.65 9.73
CA ILE A 55 1.88 5.69 10.55
C ILE A 55 3.06 5.42 9.61
N GLY A 56 3.94 6.41 9.48
CA GLY A 56 5.04 6.31 8.51
C GLY A 56 4.55 6.12 7.07
N GLY A 57 3.36 6.62 6.74
CA GLY A 57 2.74 6.44 5.43
C GLY A 57 2.01 5.12 5.22
N VAL A 58 2.13 4.17 6.14
CA VAL A 58 1.47 2.86 6.05
C VAL A 58 0.10 2.95 6.74
N PRO A 59 -1.00 2.59 6.07
CA PRO A 59 -2.33 2.56 6.67
C PRO A 59 -2.37 1.52 7.81
N GLN A 60 -3.02 1.88 8.91
CA GLN A 60 -3.08 1.03 10.09
C GLN A 60 -4.37 0.19 10.10
N PRO A 61 -4.27 -1.15 10.14
CA PRO A 61 -5.44 -2.02 10.22
C PRO A 61 -6.13 -1.87 11.59
N ASN A 62 -7.44 -2.13 11.62
CA ASN A 62 -8.25 -2.19 12.85
C ASN A 62 -8.14 -0.93 13.74
N SER A 63 -7.98 0.24 13.15
CA SER A 63 -7.76 1.50 13.89
C SER A 63 -8.99 2.05 14.62
N PHE A 64 -10.17 1.46 14.41
CA PHE A 64 -11.45 1.98 14.88
C PHE A 64 -12.17 0.99 15.81
N GLN A 65 -11.42 0.42 16.75
CA GLN A 65 -11.92 -0.40 17.85
C GLN A 65 -12.14 0.48 19.09
N THR A 66 -13.35 0.47 19.64
CA THR A 66 -13.66 1.22 20.86
C THR A 66 -14.80 0.56 21.62
N GLU A 67 -14.72 0.61 22.95
CA GLU A 67 -15.83 0.30 23.86
C GLU A 67 -16.49 1.58 24.41
N ASN A 68 -15.96 2.76 24.05
CA ASN A 68 -16.45 4.07 24.47
C ASN A 68 -17.25 4.77 23.35
N PHE A 69 -18.48 5.17 23.66
CA PHE A 69 -19.35 5.95 22.79
C PHE A 69 -18.81 7.35 22.46
N GLU A 70 -18.16 8.04 23.42
CA GLU A 70 -17.57 9.37 23.18
C GLU A 70 -16.47 9.29 22.11
N GLN A 71 -15.67 8.22 22.13
CA GLN A 71 -14.64 7.99 21.12
C GLN A 71 -15.24 7.73 19.73
N LEU A 72 -16.38 7.05 19.67
CA LEU A 72 -17.12 6.83 18.44
C LEU A 72 -17.66 8.15 17.89
N GLU A 73 -18.28 8.97 18.74
CA GLU A 73 -18.78 10.30 18.37
C GLU A 73 -17.66 11.20 17.82
N LEU A 74 -16.50 11.20 18.48
CA LEU A 74 -15.31 11.90 17.99
C LEU A 74 -14.92 11.44 16.58
N TRP A 75 -14.90 10.12 16.30
CA TRP A 75 -14.58 9.63 14.95
C TRP A 75 -15.59 10.07 13.90
N PHE A 76 -16.89 10.06 14.20
CA PHE A 76 -17.91 10.52 13.26
C PHE A 76 -17.81 12.01 12.96
N ASN A 77 -17.37 12.81 13.92
CA ASN A 77 -17.25 14.26 13.80
C ASN A 77 -15.92 14.69 13.16
N GLU A 78 -14.81 14.03 13.51
CA GLU A 78 -13.46 14.46 13.15
C GLU A 78 -12.84 13.63 12.02
N ILE A 79 -13.14 12.33 11.97
CA ILE A 79 -12.53 11.41 11.00
C ILE A 79 -13.43 11.32 9.78
N GLY A 80 -13.01 12.01 8.72
CA GLY A 80 -13.73 12.00 7.46
C GLY A 80 -13.95 10.58 6.93
N LYS A 81 -15.19 10.32 6.51
CA LYS A 81 -15.57 9.13 5.73
C LYS A 81 -14.59 8.92 4.57
N ALA A 82 -14.15 7.69 4.38
CA ALA A 82 -13.32 7.37 3.23
C ALA A 82 -14.10 7.64 1.94
N LYS A 83 -13.43 8.22 0.95
CA LYS A 83 -14.04 8.47 -0.37
C LYS A 83 -13.47 7.55 -1.44
N PHE A 84 -12.35 6.91 -1.12
CA PHE A 84 -11.59 6.08 -2.03
C PHE A 84 -11.17 4.79 -1.35
N ILE A 85 -10.99 3.75 -2.17
CA ILE A 85 -10.24 2.56 -1.81
C ILE A 85 -8.93 2.66 -2.56
N ASN A 86 -7.82 2.78 -1.83
CA ASN A 86 -6.49 2.70 -2.40
C ASN A 86 -6.09 1.23 -2.50
N LEU A 87 -5.58 0.82 -3.66
CA LEU A 87 -5.17 -0.54 -3.96
C LEU A 87 -3.67 -0.58 -4.21
N TYR A 88 -3.03 -1.58 -3.64
CA TYR A 88 -1.63 -1.89 -3.90
C TYR A 88 -1.60 -3.24 -4.59
N MET A 89 -1.18 -3.27 -5.84
CA MET A 89 -1.08 -4.49 -6.63
C MET A 89 0.39 -4.81 -6.88
N LEU A 90 0.72 -6.09 -6.79
CA LEU A 90 2.00 -6.65 -7.14
C LEU A 90 1.84 -7.46 -8.41
N LYS A 91 2.72 -7.25 -9.38
CA LYS A 91 2.70 -7.95 -10.66
C LYS A 91 4.06 -8.57 -10.93
N SER A 92 4.09 -9.88 -11.11
CA SER A 92 5.26 -10.58 -11.67
C SER A 92 5.58 -10.06 -13.08
N LEU A 93 6.86 -10.00 -13.42
CA LEU A 93 7.33 -9.65 -14.77
C LEU A 93 6.88 -10.62 -15.87
N VAL A 94 6.33 -11.78 -15.50
CA VAL A 94 5.74 -12.72 -16.46
C VAL A 94 4.38 -12.19 -16.93
N LEU A 95 4.25 -11.90 -18.23
CA LEU A 95 3.09 -11.24 -18.82
C LEU A 95 1.75 -11.94 -18.50
N SER A 96 1.73 -13.27 -18.49
CA SER A 96 0.51 -14.06 -18.28
C SER A 96 -0.02 -14.06 -16.85
N ASP A 97 0.76 -13.63 -15.86
CA ASP A 97 0.35 -13.71 -14.46
C ASP A 97 -0.73 -12.67 -14.13
N PRO A 98 -1.83 -13.01 -13.46
CA PRO A 98 -2.74 -12.00 -12.95
C PRO A 98 -2.02 -11.17 -11.88
N PRO A 99 -2.35 -9.87 -11.72
CA PRO A 99 -1.84 -9.09 -10.61
C PRO A 99 -2.34 -9.65 -9.27
N PHE A 100 -1.48 -9.61 -8.26
CA PHE A 100 -1.78 -9.97 -6.88
C PHE A 100 -2.12 -8.70 -6.09
N ILE A 101 -3.29 -8.66 -5.45
CA ILE A 101 -3.63 -7.54 -4.57
C ILE A 101 -2.82 -7.69 -3.28
N LEU A 102 -1.84 -6.82 -3.06
CA LEU A 102 -0.99 -6.85 -1.88
C LEU A 102 -1.73 -6.33 -0.64
N ALA A 103 -2.44 -5.22 -0.79
CA ALA A 103 -3.25 -4.59 0.24
C ALA A 103 -4.35 -3.72 -0.40
N ALA A 104 -5.34 -3.37 0.40
CA ALA A 104 -6.33 -2.35 0.09
C ALA A 104 -6.60 -1.53 1.36
N ASP A 105 -6.70 -0.21 1.26
CA ASP A 105 -7.06 0.65 2.40
C ASP A 105 -8.13 1.68 2.03
N ARG A 106 -8.90 2.06 3.04
CA ARG A 106 -9.86 3.16 2.94
C ARG A 106 -9.15 4.48 3.11
N SER A 107 -9.27 5.33 2.09
CA SER A 107 -8.56 6.59 2.00
C SER A 107 -9.48 7.76 1.73
N ASN A 108 -9.12 8.92 2.27
CA ASN A 108 -9.63 10.22 1.88
C ASN A 108 -8.77 10.88 0.79
N ASN A 109 -7.77 10.17 0.27
CA ASN A 109 -6.80 10.64 -0.72
C ASN A 109 -6.06 11.92 -0.27
N ARG A 110 -5.67 12.01 1.01
CA ARG A 110 -4.91 13.16 1.57
C ARG A 110 -3.46 12.84 1.92
N ALA A 111 -3.00 11.63 1.64
CA ALA A 111 -1.61 11.24 1.87
C ALA A 111 -0.65 12.22 1.16
N LYS A 112 0.32 12.74 1.90
CA LYS A 112 1.37 13.63 1.39
C LYS A 112 2.42 12.81 0.64
N ALA A 113 3.16 13.47 -0.26
CA ALA A 113 4.24 12.84 -1.02
C ALA A 113 5.27 12.09 -0.14
N ILE A 114 5.58 12.63 1.05
CA ILE A 114 6.51 11.98 1.99
C ILE A 114 5.92 10.71 2.62
N GLU A 115 4.61 10.65 2.83
CA GLU A 115 3.92 9.47 3.36
C GLU A 115 3.86 8.38 2.29
N ILE A 116 3.52 8.75 1.05
CA ILE A 116 3.59 7.86 -0.12
C ILE A 116 5.01 7.27 -0.26
N PHE A 117 6.03 8.13 -0.21
CA PHE A 117 7.44 7.70 -0.28
C PHE A 117 7.80 6.68 0.81
N LYS A 118 7.45 6.97 2.08
CA LYS A 118 7.74 6.07 3.20
C LYS A 118 7.00 4.74 3.07
N ARG A 119 5.77 4.75 2.55
CA ARG A 119 5.01 3.54 2.24
C ARG A 119 5.67 2.68 1.17
N TRP A 120 6.16 3.28 0.09
CA TRP A 120 6.89 2.55 -0.94
C TRP A 120 8.19 1.93 -0.40
N LEU A 121 8.92 2.66 0.46
CA LEU A 121 10.08 2.10 1.17
C LEU A 121 9.69 0.91 2.06
N PHE A 122 8.59 1.02 2.80
CA PHE A 122 8.09 -0.08 3.60
C PHE A 122 7.79 -1.31 2.75
N ILE A 123 7.04 -1.16 1.64
CA ILE A 123 6.75 -2.25 0.71
C ILE A 123 8.04 -2.86 0.16
N TYR A 124 8.96 -2.02 -0.29
CA TYR A 124 10.26 -2.46 -0.83
C TYR A 124 11.03 -3.32 0.19
N HIS A 125 11.18 -2.85 1.43
CA HIS A 125 11.92 -3.58 2.46
C HIS A 125 11.25 -4.89 2.87
N GLN A 126 9.91 -4.92 2.94
CA GLN A 126 9.15 -6.14 3.25
C GLN A 126 9.27 -7.20 2.14
N CYS A 127 9.29 -6.78 0.87
CA CYS A 127 9.57 -7.67 -0.25
C CYS A 127 11.03 -8.16 -0.23
N LEU A 128 11.99 -7.26 -0.02
CA LEU A 128 13.42 -7.60 -0.02
C LEU A 128 13.76 -8.60 1.09
N ALA A 129 13.17 -8.45 2.29
CA ALA A 129 13.34 -9.39 3.40
C ALA A 129 12.89 -10.83 3.06
N GLN A 130 12.13 -11.00 1.99
CA GLN A 130 11.64 -12.27 1.49
C GLN A 130 12.32 -12.73 0.20
N ASP A 131 13.42 -12.10 -0.20
CA ASP A 131 14.11 -12.36 -1.49
C ASP A 131 13.23 -12.06 -2.71
N ILE A 132 12.38 -11.03 -2.60
CA ILE A 132 11.55 -10.52 -3.69
C ILE A 132 12.06 -9.12 -4.06
N HIS A 133 12.45 -8.98 -5.32
CA HIS A 133 13.05 -7.76 -5.85
C HIS A 133 11.99 -6.91 -6.55
N VAL A 134 11.58 -5.84 -5.87
CA VAL A 134 10.75 -4.79 -6.49
C VAL A 134 11.63 -4.01 -7.47
N ILE A 135 11.27 -4.01 -8.75
CA ILE A 135 11.99 -3.31 -9.81
C ILE A 135 11.40 -1.94 -10.10
N GLY A 136 10.25 -1.60 -9.53
CA GLY A 136 9.60 -0.33 -9.81
C GLY A 136 8.21 -0.19 -9.21
N PHE A 137 7.77 1.06 -9.20
CA PHE A 137 6.44 1.47 -8.78
C PHE A 137 5.74 2.20 -9.93
N SER A 138 4.46 1.91 -10.15
CA SER A 138 3.60 2.67 -11.07
C SER A 138 2.41 3.24 -10.33
N THR A 139 1.97 4.42 -10.73
CA THR A 139 0.82 5.09 -10.11
C THR A 139 0.27 6.17 -11.04
N ASP A 140 -0.84 6.78 -10.67
CA ASP A 140 -1.43 7.87 -11.44
C ASP A 140 -0.58 9.15 -11.39
N ALA A 141 -0.76 10.02 -12.37
CA ALA A 141 0.01 11.25 -12.55
C ALA A 141 -0.39 12.40 -11.59
N ASP A 142 -0.99 12.09 -10.44
CA ASP A 142 -1.30 13.10 -9.40
C ASP A 142 0.01 13.72 -8.88
N ALA A 143 -0.02 15.03 -8.65
CA ALA A 143 1.14 15.79 -8.23
C ALA A 143 1.83 15.25 -6.95
N ARG A 144 1.10 14.61 -6.05
CA ARG A 144 1.65 14.02 -4.81
C ARG A 144 2.46 12.76 -5.11
N PHE A 145 1.98 11.92 -6.02
CA PHE A 145 2.70 10.75 -6.51
C PHE A 145 3.93 11.15 -7.31
N LEU A 146 3.81 12.12 -8.22
CA LEU A 146 4.97 12.65 -8.97
C LEU A 146 6.05 13.24 -8.04
N ARG A 147 5.65 13.93 -6.97
CA ARG A 147 6.58 14.40 -5.93
C ARG A 147 7.22 13.23 -5.18
N ALA A 148 6.47 12.19 -4.85
CA ALA A 148 7.00 10.98 -4.19
C ALA A 148 8.01 10.26 -5.11
N MET A 149 7.70 10.09 -6.40
CA MET A 149 8.62 9.56 -7.40
C MET A 149 9.93 10.35 -7.44
N ARG A 150 9.86 11.69 -7.43
CA ARG A 150 11.06 12.54 -7.39
C ARG A 150 11.92 12.31 -6.14
N LEU A 151 11.29 12.12 -4.98
CA LEU A 151 12.00 11.76 -3.74
C LEU A 151 12.67 10.39 -3.86
N CYS A 152 11.94 9.40 -4.38
CA CYS A 152 12.45 8.07 -4.66
C CYS A 152 13.65 8.09 -5.59
N SER A 153 13.56 8.77 -6.75
CA SER A 153 14.66 8.80 -7.71
C SER A 153 15.95 9.31 -7.06
N ARG A 154 15.87 10.35 -6.21
CA ARG A 154 17.05 10.82 -5.45
C ARG A 154 17.56 9.80 -4.45
N PHE A 155 16.69 9.16 -3.68
CA PHE A 155 17.06 8.13 -2.72
C PHE A 155 17.76 6.95 -3.41
N PHE A 156 17.16 6.40 -4.46
CA PHE A 156 17.70 5.25 -5.19
C PHE A 156 18.96 5.59 -5.99
N LEU A 157 19.10 6.82 -6.48
CA LEU A 157 20.36 7.31 -7.08
C LEU A 157 21.49 7.38 -6.05
N GLN A 158 21.22 7.82 -4.81
CA GLN A 158 22.24 7.88 -3.75
C GLN A 158 22.68 6.49 -3.28
N HIS A 159 21.79 5.49 -3.35
CA HIS A 159 22.07 4.11 -2.97
C HIS A 159 22.39 3.21 -4.18
N TYR A 160 22.76 3.82 -5.32
CA TYR A 160 22.97 3.15 -6.60
C TYR A 160 23.97 1.99 -6.53
N GLN A 161 24.96 2.04 -5.64
CA GLN A 161 25.94 0.96 -5.44
C GLN A 161 25.29 -0.38 -5.05
N ILE A 162 24.20 -0.37 -4.27
CA ILE A 162 23.43 -1.57 -3.91
C ILE A 162 22.66 -2.10 -5.13
N LEU A 163 22.11 -1.19 -5.93
CA LEU A 163 21.34 -1.53 -7.14
C LEU A 163 22.23 -2.07 -8.26
N THR A 164 23.48 -1.60 -8.38
CA THR A 164 24.46 -2.10 -9.36
C THR A 164 24.96 -3.50 -9.02
N TYR A 165 25.14 -3.80 -7.73
CA TYR A 165 25.53 -5.15 -7.27
C TYR A 165 24.47 -6.21 -7.60
N LEU A 166 23.19 -5.80 -7.65
CA LEU A 166 22.05 -6.66 -7.97
C LEU A 166 21.61 -6.56 -9.45
N ASN A 167 22.25 -5.69 -10.24
CA ASN A 167 21.90 -5.40 -11.65
C ASN A 167 20.44 -4.95 -11.86
N ILE A 168 19.85 -4.26 -10.87
CA ILE A 168 18.45 -3.80 -10.89
C ILE A 168 18.42 -2.31 -11.21
N LYS A 169 17.71 -1.92 -12.28
CA LYS A 169 17.27 -0.53 -12.49
C LYS A 169 15.88 -0.38 -11.92
N LEU A 170 15.70 0.57 -10.99
CA LEU A 170 14.38 0.88 -10.46
C LEU A 170 13.64 1.84 -11.39
N TYR A 171 12.45 1.47 -11.86
CA TYR A 171 11.64 2.28 -12.77
C TYR A 171 10.44 2.90 -12.05
N PHE A 172 10.15 4.15 -12.37
CA PHE A 172 8.90 4.82 -12.01
C PHE A 172 8.18 5.14 -13.32
N ILE A 173 6.98 4.58 -13.49
CA ILE A 173 6.15 4.72 -14.70
C ILE A 173 4.81 5.30 -14.29
#